data_AF-A0A2N5K381-F1
#
_entry.id   AF-A0A2N5K381-F1
#
_cell.length_a   1.000
_cell.length_b   1.000
_cell.length_c   1.000
_cell.angle_alpha   90.00
_cell.angle_beta   90.00
_cell.angle_gamma   90.00
#
_symmetry.space_group_name_H-M   'P 1'
#
loop_
_entity.id
_entity.type
_entity.pdbx_description
1 polymer ?
#
loop_
_entity_poly.entity_id
_entity_poly.type
_entity_poly.pdbx_seq_one_letter_code
_entity_poly.pdbx_strand_id
1 'polypeptide(L)' 'LQETDIFLQHLLRLQGLQIVQKPSVTWNDLTQGYELRNFIIPVG' A
#
# COMPACT_ATOMS: atom_id res chain seq x y z
N LEU A 1 4.14 14.11 3.48
CA LEU A 1 5.00 13.08 4.10
C LEU A 1 4.55 12.73 5.52
N GLN A 2 4.21 13.70 6.39
CA GLN A 2 3.75 13.40 7.75
C GLN A 2 2.49 12.51 7.81
N GLU A 3 1.49 12.76 6.97
CA GLU A 3 0.27 11.94 6.92
C GLU A 3 0.56 10.49 6.48
N THR A 4 1.47 10.32 5.52
CA THR A 4 1.92 9.00 5.04
C THR A 4 2.62 8.23 6.17
N ASP A 5 3.45 8.90 6.96
CA ASP A 5 4.14 8.27 8.09
C ASP A 5 3.15 7.82 9.17
N ILE A 6 2.20 8.69 9.56
CA ILE A 6 1.16 8.35 10.54
C ILE A 6 0.33 7.14 10.07
N PHE A 7 -0.06 7.13 8.80
CA PHE A 7 -0.80 6.01 8.21
C PHE A 7 0.00 4.70 8.27
N LEU A 8 1.26 4.72 7.82
CA LEU A 8 2.12 3.53 7.82
C LEU A 8 2.38 3.04 9.24
N GLN A 9 2.60 3.92 10.21
CA GLN A 9 2.76 3.54 11.60
C GLN A 9 1.52 2.82 12.14
N HIS A 10 0.32 3.32 11.85
CA HIS A 10 -0.92 2.65 12.27
C HIS A 10 -1.12 1.32 11.57
N LEU A 11 -0.88 1.25 10.25
CA LEU A 11 -1.00 0.01 9.47
C LEU A 11 -0.03 -1.07 9.97
N LEU A 12 1.23 -0.71 10.21
CA LEU A 12 2.28 -1.65 10.64
C LEU A 12 2.13 -2.09 12.10
N ARG A 13 1.31 -1.40 12.91
CA ARG A 13 0.96 -1.83 14.28
C ARG A 13 -0.08 -2.95 14.31
N LEU A 14 -0.78 -3.22 13.21
CA LEU A 14 -1.74 -4.31 13.14
C LEU A 14 -1.03 -5.66 13.25
N GLN A 15 -1.45 -6.49 14.21
CA GLN A 15 -0.92 -7.84 14.33
C GLN A 15 -1.47 -8.73 13.22
N GLY A 16 -0.61 -9.60 12.68
CA GLY A 16 -1.02 -10.53 11.62
C GLY A 16 -1.20 -9.87 10.25
N LEU A 17 -0.61 -8.70 10.01
CA LEU A 17 -0.58 -8.07 8.70
C LEU A 17 0.03 -9.04 7.66
N GLN A 18 -0.75 -9.45 6.67
CA GLN A 18 -0.32 -10.33 5.60
C GLN A 18 -0.65 -9.71 4.25
N ILE A 19 0.25 -9.82 3.28
CA ILE A 19 -0.08 -9.47 1.90
C ILE A 19 -0.72 -10.70 1.28
N VAL A 20 -2.04 -10.70 1.15
CA VAL A 20 -2.77 -11.79 0.50
C VAL A 20 -2.74 -11.67 -1.02
N GLN A 21 -2.55 -10.45 -1.53
CA GLN A 21 -2.37 -10.23 -2.96
C GLN A 21 -1.37 -9.09 -3.20
N LYS A 22 -0.31 -9.42 -3.95
CA LYS A 22 0.64 -8.41 -4.45
C LYS A 22 -0.04 -7.53 -5.51
N PRO A 23 0.31 -6.24 -5.59
CA PRO A 23 -0.27 -5.39 -6.61
C PRO A 23 0.27 -5.74 -8.00
N SER A 24 -0.51 -5.39 -9.02
CA SER A 24 0.06 -5.09 -10.33
C SER A 24 0.71 -3.71 -10.27
N VAL A 25 1.92 -3.61 -10.78
CA VAL A 25 2.70 -2.36 -10.80
C VAL A 25 2.88 -1.93 -12.25
N THR A 26 2.48 -0.71 -12.56
CA THR A 26 2.70 -0.10 -13.88
C THR A 26 3.25 1.30 -13.72
N TRP A 27 4.09 1.75 -14.65
CA TRP A 27 4.44 3.15 -14.76
C TRP A 27 3.32 3.91 -15.46
N ASN A 28 2.95 5.07 -14.92
CA ASN A 28 1.96 5.97 -15.50
C ASN A 28 2.67 7.24 -16.00
N ASP A 29 2.72 7.42 -17.32
CA ASP A 29 3.40 8.56 -17.96
C ASP A 29 2.69 9.89 -17.73
N LEU A 30 1.39 9.91 -17.42
CA LEU A 30 0.67 11.16 -17.15
C LEU A 30 1.04 11.72 -15.77
N THR A 31 1.10 10.84 -14.77
CA THR A 31 1.43 11.23 -13.39
C THR A 31 2.92 11.15 -13.09
N GLN A 32 3.71 10.60 -14.02
CA GLN A 32 5.15 10.33 -13.85
C GLN A 32 5.42 9.55 -12.56
N GLY A 33 4.66 8.47 -12.36
CA GLY A 33 4.70 7.69 -11.13
C GLY A 33 4.29 6.24 -11.30
N TYR A 34 4.62 5.44 -10.28
CA TYR A 34 4.15 4.06 -10.22
C TYR A 34 2.71 3.99 -9.74
N GLU A 35 1.91 3.28 -10.52
CA GLU A 35 0.54 2.96 -10.20
C GLU A 35 0.46 1.54 -9.65
N LEU A 36 -0.11 1.41 -8.45
CA LEU A 36 -0.32 0.14 -7.78
C LEU A 36 -1.81 -0.19 -7.82
N ARG A 37 -2.18 -1.33 -8.40
CA ARG A 37 -3.57 -1.82 -8.40
C ARG A 37 -3.67 -3.18 -7.77
N ASN A 38 -4.84 -3.47 -7.18
CA ASN A 38 -5.18 -4.77 -6.61
C ASN A 38 -4.21 -5.23 -5.50
N PHE A 39 -3.69 -4.28 -4.72
CA PHE A 39 -2.99 -4.60 -3.47
C PHE A 39 -4.02 -4.90 -2.38
N ILE A 40 -3.96 -6.09 -1.78
CA ILE A 40 -4.92 -6.49 -0.76
C ILE A 40 -4.16 -6.95 0.48
N ILE A 41 -4.55 -6.36 1.60
CA ILE A 41 -4.16 -6.76 2.95
C ILE A 41 -5.46 -7.02 3.70
N PRO A 42 -5.62 -8.18 4.36
CA PRO A 42 -6.75 -8.43 5.23
C PRO A 42 -6.59 -7.59 6.51
N VAL A 43 -7.67 -6.95 6.92
CA VAL A 43 -7.75 -6.29 8.23
C VAL A 43 -8.55 -7.23 9.14
N GLY A 44 -7.91 -7.66 10.23
CA GLY A 44 -8.51 -8.50 11.27
C GLY A 44 -9.23 -7.70 12.33
#